data_AF-A0A2N1RTA8-F1
#
_entry.id   AF-A0A2N1RTA8-F1
#
_cell.length_a   1.000
_cell.length_b   1.000
_cell.length_c   1.000
_cell.angle_alpha   90.00
_cell.angle_beta   90.00
_cell.angle_gamma   90.00
#
_symmetry.space_group_name_H-M   'P 1'
#
loop_
_entity.id
_entity.type
_entity.pdbx_description
1 polymer ?
#
loop_
_entity_poly.entity_id
_entity_poly.type
_entity_poly.pdbx_seq_one_letter_code
_entity_poly.pdbx_strand_id
1 'polypeptide(L)'
;MKSDHNADCPCGSGKIYKNCCGKRPDVSVKKYVNEAHEWMDKNILKGGYPNLYGYLILVEHDIPADEIWNQLRFWTEEYLNFGENRTQICHRIIDEAIEYQIELDRQEGYRPYFCSRGCSNCCYQPVACTDEEAQLIYRYCGENRINIDFEKIERQQKYIKFDSNNNFYGRTTWDDQPEDDQQCIFLNKDDQSCLIWSVRPFVCRVHLAEKTDEFCRSVNGKPNPLASGIHYPITSYILSSIFTIHSGSVGKMMGRLLMKQRDNAG
;
A
#
# COMPACT_ATOMS: atom_id res chain seq x y z
N MET A 1 -21.36 -9.74 -0.51
CA MET A 1 -22.09 -9.03 -1.58
C MET A 1 -21.38 -9.34 -2.89
N LYS A 2 -22.00 -10.05 -3.84
CA LYS A 2 -21.35 -10.41 -5.11
C LYS A 2 -21.19 -9.13 -5.94
N SER A 3 -19.99 -8.83 -6.45
CA SER A 3 -19.79 -7.72 -7.40
C SER A 3 -20.63 -7.97 -8.65
N ASP A 4 -21.39 -6.96 -9.09
CA ASP A 4 -22.10 -7.05 -10.36
C ASP A 4 -21.08 -6.95 -11.50
N HIS A 5 -20.73 -8.10 -12.07
CA HIS A 5 -19.78 -8.21 -13.16
C HIS A 5 -20.17 -7.42 -14.41
N ASN A 6 -21.41 -6.94 -14.50
CA ASN A 6 -21.91 -6.12 -15.60
C ASN A 6 -21.92 -4.61 -15.30
N ALA A 7 -21.56 -4.18 -14.09
CA ALA A 7 -21.44 -2.77 -13.75
C ALA A 7 -20.26 -2.10 -14.48
N ASP A 8 -20.27 -0.78 -14.58
CA ASP A 8 -19.14 -0.01 -15.10
C ASP A 8 -17.89 -0.26 -14.25
N CYS A 9 -16.75 -0.47 -14.91
CA CYS A 9 -15.55 -0.82 -14.20
C CYS A 9 -15.03 0.39 -13.42
N PRO A 10 -14.76 0.23 -12.12
CA PRO A 10 -14.31 1.33 -11.28
C PRO A 10 -13.00 1.96 -11.79
N CYS A 11 -12.17 1.22 -12.51
CA CYS A 11 -10.92 1.68 -13.16
C CYS A 11 -11.01 2.93 -14.07
N GLY A 12 -12.21 3.44 -14.37
CA GLY A 12 -12.40 4.62 -15.23
C GLY A 12 -12.16 4.36 -16.72
N SER A 13 -12.03 3.09 -17.12
CA SER A 13 -11.73 2.73 -18.52
C SER A 13 -12.92 2.85 -19.48
N GLY A 14 -14.12 3.19 -18.98
CA GLY A 14 -15.36 3.16 -19.76
C GLY A 14 -15.82 1.76 -20.18
N LYS A 15 -15.22 0.70 -19.63
CA LYS A 15 -15.60 -0.71 -19.86
C LYS A 15 -16.35 -1.25 -18.66
N ILE A 16 -17.20 -2.25 -18.85
CA ILE A 16 -17.82 -3.00 -17.75
C ILE A 16 -16.80 -3.85 -16.98
N TYR A 17 -16.99 -4.03 -15.66
CA TYR A 17 -16.03 -4.62 -14.72
C TYR A 17 -15.43 -5.93 -15.23
N LYS A 18 -16.24 -6.90 -15.68
CA LYS A 18 -15.77 -8.18 -16.22
C LYS A 18 -14.86 -8.08 -17.46
N ASN A 19 -14.84 -6.94 -18.13
CA ASN A 19 -14.05 -6.67 -19.33
C ASN A 19 -12.89 -5.68 -19.09
N CYS A 20 -12.75 -5.10 -17.89
CA CYS A 20 -11.56 -4.34 -17.41
C CYS A 20 -10.93 -5.09 -16.23
N CYS A 21 -11.02 -4.57 -15.00
CA CYS A 21 -10.34 -5.12 -13.82
C CYS A 21 -10.93 -6.42 -13.28
N GLY A 22 -12.18 -6.73 -13.64
CA GLY A 22 -12.83 -8.01 -13.39
C GLY A 22 -12.59 -9.04 -14.49
N LYS A 23 -11.85 -8.67 -15.56
CA LYS A 23 -11.39 -9.62 -16.57
C LYS A 23 -10.39 -10.54 -15.90
N ARG A 24 -10.86 -11.71 -15.48
CA ARG A 24 -9.98 -12.81 -15.12
C ARG A 24 -9.12 -13.07 -16.36
N PRO A 25 -7.78 -12.93 -16.29
CA PRO A 25 -6.96 -13.22 -17.44
C PRO A 25 -7.26 -14.66 -17.89
N ASP A 26 -7.29 -14.91 -19.20
CA ASP A 26 -7.53 -16.22 -19.82
C ASP A 26 -6.29 -17.11 -19.63
N VAL A 27 -5.94 -17.24 -18.37
CA VAL A 27 -4.68 -17.70 -17.85
C VAL A 27 -5.15 -18.56 -16.70
N SER A 28 -4.97 -19.87 -16.83
CA SER A 28 -5.29 -20.79 -15.75
C SER A 28 -4.72 -20.21 -14.45
N VAL A 29 -5.47 -20.26 -13.35
CA VAL A 29 -5.02 -19.76 -12.02
C VAL A 29 -3.58 -20.20 -11.74
N LYS A 30 -3.23 -21.42 -12.18
CA LYS A 30 -1.88 -21.99 -12.14
C LYS A 30 -0.81 -21.19 -12.90
N LYS A 31 -1.09 -20.70 -14.12
CA LYS A 31 -0.16 -19.87 -14.91
C LYS A 31 0.01 -18.47 -14.30
N TYR A 32 -1.08 -17.86 -13.81
CA TYR A 32 -1.01 -16.57 -13.11
C TYR A 32 -0.18 -16.68 -11.82
N VAL A 33 -0.39 -17.74 -11.05
CA VAL A 33 0.39 -18.06 -9.83
C VAL A 33 1.88 -18.28 -10.15
N ASN A 34 2.22 -18.88 -11.29
CA ASN A 34 3.62 -19.08 -11.69
C ASN A 34 4.30 -17.76 -12.13
N GLU A 35 3.60 -16.91 -12.89
CA GLU A 35 4.14 -15.59 -13.29
C GLU A 35 4.28 -14.64 -12.08
N ALA A 36 3.32 -14.71 -11.15
CA ALA A 36 3.39 -14.09 -9.83
C ALA A 36 4.61 -14.55 -9.02
N HIS A 37 4.87 -15.87 -9.01
CA HIS A 37 6.01 -16.48 -8.33
C HIS A 37 7.34 -15.94 -8.88
N GLU A 38 7.54 -15.99 -10.20
CA GLU A 38 8.76 -15.46 -10.85
C GLU A 38 8.94 -13.96 -10.59
N TRP A 39 7.84 -13.20 -10.58
CA TRP A 39 7.87 -11.77 -10.31
C TRP A 39 8.26 -11.45 -8.86
N MET A 40 7.70 -12.15 -7.87
CA MET A 40 8.05 -11.94 -6.45
C MET A 40 9.50 -12.32 -6.16
N ASP A 41 9.96 -13.46 -6.69
CA ASP A 41 11.35 -13.91 -6.57
C ASP A 41 12.32 -12.83 -7.04
N LYS A 42 11.99 -12.19 -8.17
CA LYS A 42 12.81 -11.16 -8.79
C LYS A 42 12.76 -9.81 -8.06
N ASN A 43 11.59 -9.39 -7.60
CA ASN A 43 11.36 -8.00 -7.18
C ASN A 43 11.24 -7.82 -5.65
N ILE A 44 10.78 -8.83 -4.92
CA ILE A 44 10.56 -8.79 -3.47
C ILE A 44 11.68 -9.53 -2.74
N LEU A 45 11.87 -10.83 -3.04
CA LEU A 45 12.83 -11.68 -2.31
C LEU A 45 14.29 -11.33 -2.60
N LYS A 46 14.59 -10.83 -3.80
CA LYS A 46 15.96 -10.40 -4.20
C LYS A 46 16.24 -8.90 -3.99
N GLY A 47 15.41 -8.20 -3.21
CA GLY A 47 15.72 -6.85 -2.73
C GLY A 47 15.59 -5.71 -3.75
N GLY A 48 14.68 -5.83 -4.73
CA GLY A 48 14.48 -4.81 -5.76
C GLY A 48 13.85 -3.50 -5.25
N TYR A 49 13.02 -3.55 -4.20
CA TYR A 49 12.27 -2.41 -3.67
C TYR A 49 12.23 -2.33 -2.13
N PRO A 50 13.37 -2.27 -1.43
CA PRO A 50 13.42 -2.31 0.04
C PRO A 50 12.68 -1.14 0.72
N ASN A 51 12.51 -0.02 0.02
CA ASN A 51 12.02 1.23 0.60
C ASN A 51 10.53 1.51 0.41
N LEU A 52 9.83 0.74 -0.43
CA LEU A 52 8.40 1.01 -0.72
C LEU A 52 7.44 0.15 0.08
N TYR A 53 7.88 -1.06 0.46
CA TYR A 53 7.00 -2.07 1.03
C TYR A 53 7.58 -2.74 2.29
N GLY A 54 8.69 -2.22 2.81
CA GLY A 54 9.42 -2.82 3.91
C GLY A 54 10.25 -4.02 3.46
N TYR A 55 11.20 -4.41 4.31
CA TYR A 55 11.98 -5.64 4.20
C TYR A 55 11.08 -6.86 4.39
N LEU A 56 10.19 -7.09 3.42
CA LEU A 56 9.00 -7.95 3.56
C LEU A 56 9.31 -9.40 3.92
N ILE A 57 10.51 -9.91 3.63
CA ILE A 57 10.93 -11.29 3.91
C ILE A 57 12.46 -11.35 4.09
N LEU A 58 13.06 -10.52 4.94
CA LEU A 58 14.50 -10.67 5.30
C LEU A 58 14.75 -11.22 6.70
N VAL A 59 13.70 -11.65 7.41
CA VAL A 59 13.90 -12.51 8.57
C VAL A 59 14.00 -13.94 8.04
N GLU A 60 15.04 -14.66 8.39
CA GLU A 60 15.13 -16.10 8.19
C GLU A 60 13.89 -16.73 8.83
N HIS A 61 12.89 -17.02 8.00
CA HIS A 61 11.77 -17.85 8.41
C HIS A 61 12.20 -19.28 8.12
N ASP A 62 12.26 -20.14 9.14
CA ASP A 62 12.32 -21.61 8.99
C ASP A 62 11.02 -22.19 8.39
N ILE A 63 10.29 -21.39 7.61
CA ILE A 63 9.05 -21.75 6.94
C ILE A 63 9.41 -22.20 5.52
N PRO A 64 9.08 -23.45 5.13
CA PRO A 64 9.32 -23.92 3.77
C PRO A 64 8.65 -23.00 2.74
N ALA A 65 9.35 -22.73 1.62
CA ALA A 65 8.84 -21.86 0.57
C ALA A 65 7.44 -22.29 0.08
N ASP A 66 7.19 -23.59 -0.05
CA ASP A 66 5.89 -24.12 -0.46
C ASP A 66 4.74 -23.74 0.48
N GLU A 67 5.02 -23.65 1.78
CA GLU A 67 4.02 -23.25 2.78
C GLU A 67 3.70 -21.76 2.66
N ILE A 68 4.72 -20.93 2.46
CA ILE A 68 4.55 -19.50 2.14
C ILE A 68 3.68 -19.36 0.89
N TRP A 69 3.96 -20.13 -0.16
CA TRP A 69 3.20 -20.08 -1.41
C TRP A 69 1.74 -20.51 -1.25
N ASN A 70 1.46 -21.54 -0.46
CA ASN A 70 0.09 -21.98 -0.20
C ASN A 70 -0.72 -20.90 0.51
N GLN A 71 -0.13 -20.25 1.51
CA GLN A 71 -0.78 -19.14 2.22
C GLN A 71 -1.01 -17.95 1.30
N LEU A 72 -0.01 -17.57 0.50
CA LEU A 72 -0.14 -16.46 -0.44
C LEU A 72 -1.22 -16.71 -1.51
N ARG A 73 -1.33 -17.95 -2.00
CA ARG A 73 -2.38 -18.36 -2.94
C ARG A 73 -3.76 -18.25 -2.30
N PHE A 74 -3.93 -18.75 -1.08
CA PHE A 74 -5.20 -18.66 -0.36
C PHE A 74 -5.66 -17.20 -0.21
N TRP A 75 -4.78 -16.31 0.27
CA TRP A 75 -5.09 -14.89 0.39
C TRP A 75 -5.38 -14.21 -0.95
N THR A 76 -4.70 -14.65 -2.02
CA THR A 76 -4.94 -14.16 -3.38
C THR A 76 -6.33 -14.54 -3.89
N GLU A 77 -6.72 -15.79 -3.71
CA GLU A 77 -8.04 -16.29 -4.11
C GLU A 77 -9.16 -15.57 -3.35
N GLU A 78 -9.00 -15.40 -2.02
CA GLU A 78 -9.94 -14.64 -1.19
C GLU A 78 -10.05 -13.18 -1.66
N TYR A 79 -8.94 -12.49 -1.89
CA TYR A 79 -8.92 -11.11 -2.40
C TYR A 79 -9.73 -10.96 -3.69
N LEU A 80 -9.53 -11.89 -4.64
CA LEU A 80 -10.23 -11.88 -5.92
C LEU A 80 -11.73 -12.21 -5.79
N ASN A 81 -12.12 -12.99 -4.78
CA ASN A 81 -13.52 -13.36 -4.52
C ASN A 81 -14.33 -12.21 -3.91
N PHE A 82 -13.69 -11.21 -3.32
CA PHE A 82 -14.37 -10.07 -2.68
C PHE A 82 -14.92 -9.01 -3.64
N GLY A 83 -14.67 -9.15 -4.95
CA GLY A 83 -15.25 -8.24 -5.96
C GLY A 83 -14.82 -6.79 -5.76
N GLU A 84 -15.73 -5.85 -5.98
CA GLU A 84 -15.44 -4.39 -5.94
C GLU A 84 -15.09 -3.86 -4.54
N ASN A 85 -15.47 -4.57 -3.47
CA ASN A 85 -15.19 -4.15 -2.09
C ASN A 85 -13.87 -4.72 -1.54
N ARG A 86 -13.10 -5.45 -2.35
CA ARG A 86 -11.89 -6.18 -1.94
C ARG A 86 -10.88 -5.33 -1.18
N THR A 87 -10.62 -4.10 -1.62
CA THR A 87 -9.67 -3.19 -0.96
C THR A 87 -10.11 -2.86 0.46
N GLN A 88 -11.38 -2.52 0.67
CA GLN A 88 -11.91 -2.22 2.00
C GLN A 88 -11.97 -3.46 2.90
N ILE A 89 -12.28 -4.63 2.32
CA ILE A 89 -12.27 -5.89 3.06
C ILE A 89 -10.85 -6.23 3.52
N CYS A 90 -9.84 -6.06 2.67
CA CYS A 90 -8.45 -6.28 3.05
C CYS A 90 -7.89 -5.22 4.00
N HIS A 91 -8.32 -3.96 3.90
CA HIS A 91 -8.05 -2.97 4.94
C HIS A 91 -8.50 -3.49 6.30
N ARG A 92 -9.73 -4.00 6.39
CA ARG A 92 -10.27 -4.56 7.63
C ARG A 92 -9.49 -5.79 8.09
N ILE A 93 -9.18 -6.73 7.20
CA ILE A 93 -8.39 -7.94 7.55
C ILE A 93 -7.01 -7.56 8.11
N ILE A 94 -6.35 -6.56 7.50
CA ILE A 94 -5.06 -6.06 8.00
C ILE A 94 -5.23 -5.42 9.37
N ASP A 95 -6.22 -4.54 9.55
CA ASP A 95 -6.47 -3.90 10.84
C ASP A 95 -6.78 -4.95 11.93
N GLU A 96 -7.62 -5.95 11.64
CA GLU A 96 -7.94 -7.08 12.53
C GLU A 96 -6.70 -7.93 12.87
N ALA A 97 -5.84 -8.21 11.89
CA ALA A 97 -4.59 -8.97 12.12
C ALA A 97 -3.62 -8.20 13.02
N ILE A 98 -3.54 -6.88 12.85
CA ILE A 98 -2.72 -5.99 13.68
C ILE A 98 -3.28 -5.95 15.11
N GLU A 99 -4.59 -5.80 15.28
CA GLU A 99 -5.25 -5.82 16.60
C GLU A 99 -5.04 -7.16 17.33
N TYR A 100 -5.17 -8.28 16.62
CA TYR A 100 -4.89 -9.60 17.15
C TYR A 100 -3.44 -9.73 17.62
N GLN A 101 -2.49 -9.24 16.82
CA GLN A 101 -1.07 -9.27 17.19
C GLN A 101 -0.76 -8.39 18.41
N ILE A 102 -1.38 -7.21 18.51
CA ILE A 102 -1.25 -6.36 19.72
C ILE A 102 -1.69 -7.14 20.97
N GLU A 103 -2.79 -7.87 20.88
CA GLU A 103 -3.31 -8.62 22.02
C GLU A 103 -2.38 -9.77 22.41
N LEU A 104 -1.82 -10.50 21.43
CA LEU A 104 -0.77 -11.50 21.69
C LEU A 104 0.47 -10.88 22.32
N ASP A 105 0.96 -9.76 21.79
CA ASP A 105 2.12 -9.05 22.32
C ASP A 105 1.90 -8.69 23.79
N ARG A 106 0.71 -8.19 24.15
CA ARG A 106 0.34 -7.89 25.55
C ARG A 106 0.34 -9.11 26.45
N GLN A 107 -0.19 -10.23 25.98
CA GLN A 107 -0.27 -11.49 26.76
C GLN A 107 1.13 -12.03 27.07
N GLU A 108 2.06 -11.89 26.12
CA GLU A 108 3.45 -12.31 26.25
C GLU A 108 4.34 -11.25 26.94
N GLY A 109 3.77 -10.10 27.33
CA GLY A 109 4.50 -9.02 28.00
C GLY A 109 5.39 -8.17 27.07
N TYR A 110 5.24 -8.31 25.76
CA TYR A 110 5.83 -7.41 24.78
C TYR A 110 5.10 -6.07 24.72
N ARG A 111 5.82 -5.02 24.31
CA ARG A 111 5.21 -3.71 24.07
C ARG A 111 4.63 -3.68 22.65
N PRO A 112 3.39 -3.19 22.47
CA PRO A 112 2.82 -3.01 21.14
C PRO A 112 3.56 -1.91 20.38
N TYR A 113 3.30 -1.84 19.08
CA TYR A 113 3.83 -0.80 18.21
C TYR A 113 3.39 0.62 18.63
N PHE A 114 4.17 1.63 18.24
CA PHE A 114 3.93 3.03 18.62
C PHE A 114 2.81 3.71 17.82
N CYS A 115 2.63 3.32 16.55
CA CYS A 115 1.70 3.96 15.63
C CYS A 115 0.27 4.05 16.18
N SER A 116 -0.33 5.21 16.05
CA SER A 116 -1.71 5.48 16.40
C SER A 116 -2.21 6.65 15.56
N ARG A 117 -3.53 6.86 15.52
CA ARG A 117 -4.09 8.05 14.86
C ARG A 117 -3.56 9.29 15.57
N GLY A 118 -2.94 10.21 14.81
CA GLY A 118 -2.25 11.39 15.35
C GLY A 118 -0.73 11.26 15.38
N CYS A 119 -0.18 10.06 15.15
CA CYS A 119 1.23 9.92 14.77
C CYS A 119 1.40 10.38 13.30
N SER A 120 2.32 11.32 13.04
CA SER A 120 2.54 11.90 11.71
C SER A 120 3.92 11.60 11.13
N ASN A 121 4.77 10.82 11.79
CA ASN A 121 6.17 10.72 11.39
C ASN A 121 6.39 10.04 10.02
N CYS A 122 5.56 9.04 9.66
CA CYS A 122 5.58 8.45 8.32
C CYS A 122 4.87 9.32 7.26
N CYS A 123 4.09 10.34 7.67
CA CYS A 123 3.40 11.25 6.76
C CYS A 123 4.35 12.24 6.07
N TYR A 124 5.67 12.15 6.30
CA TYR A 124 6.67 12.93 5.59
C TYR A 124 7.38 12.12 4.49
N GLN A 125 6.80 10.98 4.09
CA GLN A 125 7.37 10.09 3.09
C GLN A 125 6.51 10.04 1.82
N PRO A 126 7.13 9.74 0.67
CA PRO A 126 6.39 9.48 -0.55
C PRO A 126 5.61 8.16 -0.42
N VAL A 127 4.29 8.21 -0.62
CA VAL A 127 3.41 7.05 -0.41
C VAL A 127 3.12 6.32 -1.73
N ALA A 128 3.32 5.01 -1.73
CA ALA A 128 2.88 4.12 -2.80
C ALA A 128 1.48 3.57 -2.53
N CYS A 129 0.69 3.35 -3.57
CA CYS A 129 -0.59 2.65 -3.45
C CYS A 129 -1.01 2.05 -4.80
N THR A 130 -2.02 1.20 -4.77
CA THR A 130 -2.67 0.63 -5.95
C THR A 130 -3.65 1.61 -6.60
N ASP A 131 -3.97 1.39 -7.88
CA ASP A 131 -4.99 2.18 -8.58
C ASP A 131 -6.35 2.13 -7.84
N GLU A 132 -6.68 0.99 -7.22
CA GLU A 132 -7.91 0.79 -6.45
C GLU A 132 -7.94 1.56 -5.14
N GLU A 133 -6.82 1.62 -4.42
CA GLU A 133 -6.70 2.45 -3.23
C GLU A 133 -6.81 3.93 -3.59
N ALA A 134 -6.15 4.38 -4.65
CA ALA A 134 -6.23 5.76 -5.10
C ALA A 134 -7.66 6.16 -5.47
N GLN A 135 -8.39 5.28 -6.16
CA GLN A 135 -9.80 5.50 -6.45
C GLN A 135 -10.66 5.55 -5.19
N LEU A 136 -10.44 4.60 -4.26
CA LEU A 136 -11.16 4.57 -2.98
C LEU A 136 -10.94 5.87 -2.20
N ILE A 137 -9.69 6.35 -2.14
CA ILE A 137 -9.31 7.61 -1.50
C ILE A 137 -10.01 8.79 -2.19
N TYR A 138 -9.97 8.86 -3.51
CA TYR A 138 -10.60 9.95 -4.27
C TYR A 138 -12.11 10.03 -4.01
N ARG A 139 -12.81 8.90 -4.08
CA ARG A 139 -14.25 8.82 -3.77
C ARG A 139 -14.52 9.21 -2.32
N TYR A 140 -13.76 8.67 -1.37
CA TYR A 140 -13.89 8.99 0.05
C TYR A 140 -13.72 10.50 0.31
N CYS A 141 -12.75 11.13 -0.35
CA CYS A 141 -12.53 12.58 -0.23
C CYS A 141 -13.73 13.38 -0.74
N GLY A 142 -14.30 13.00 -1.89
CA GLY A 142 -15.52 13.62 -2.41
C GLY A 142 -16.72 13.48 -1.47
N GLU A 143 -16.96 12.27 -0.96
CA GLU A 143 -18.05 11.97 -0.03
C GLU A 143 -17.92 12.72 1.31
N ASN A 144 -16.69 12.91 1.79
CA ASN A 144 -16.41 13.55 3.09
C ASN A 144 -15.98 15.01 2.98
N ARG A 145 -16.06 15.61 1.78
CA ARG A 145 -15.65 17.01 1.51
C ARG A 145 -14.21 17.32 1.93
N ILE A 146 -13.32 16.36 1.76
CA ILE A 146 -11.89 16.53 1.98
C ILE A 146 -11.29 17.08 0.68
N ASN A 147 -10.69 18.27 0.75
CA ASN A 147 -10.05 18.87 -0.42
C ASN A 147 -8.71 18.17 -0.72
N ILE A 148 -8.53 17.70 -1.94
CA ILE A 148 -7.26 17.16 -2.42
C ILE A 148 -6.45 18.32 -3.01
N ASP A 149 -5.32 18.66 -2.38
CA ASP A 149 -4.41 19.71 -2.85
C ASP A 149 -3.56 19.22 -4.04
N PHE A 150 -4.12 19.30 -5.24
CA PHE A 150 -3.44 18.86 -6.46
C PHE A 150 -2.22 19.71 -6.80
N GLU A 151 -2.20 20.99 -6.45
CA GLU A 151 -1.03 21.85 -6.67
C GLU A 151 0.15 21.39 -5.82
N LYS A 152 -0.10 21.02 -4.56
CA LYS A 152 0.91 20.41 -3.69
C LYS A 152 1.38 19.07 -4.23
N ILE A 153 0.47 18.21 -4.72
CA ILE A 153 0.88 16.97 -5.40
C ILE A 153 1.83 17.29 -6.55
N GLU A 154 1.50 18.24 -7.43
CA GLU A 154 2.34 18.60 -8.57
C GLU A 154 3.73 19.10 -8.16
N ARG A 155 3.84 19.85 -7.05
CA ARG A 155 5.14 20.24 -6.47
C ARG A 155 5.91 19.03 -5.95
N GLN A 156 5.26 18.17 -5.17
CA GLN A 156 5.87 16.95 -4.59
C GLN A 156 6.42 15.99 -5.65
N GLN A 157 5.69 15.84 -6.75
CA GLN A 157 6.03 14.91 -7.83
C GLN A 157 7.33 15.28 -8.57
N LYS A 158 7.83 16.52 -8.43
CA LYS A 158 9.12 16.95 -9.01
C LYS A 158 10.32 16.26 -8.38
N TYR A 159 10.17 15.76 -7.15
CA TYR A 159 11.22 15.14 -6.34
C TYR A 159 11.19 13.60 -6.36
N ILE A 160 10.30 13.03 -7.18
CA ILE A 160 10.22 11.60 -7.42
C ILE A 160 10.59 11.34 -8.88
N LYS A 161 11.47 10.35 -9.11
CA LYS A 161 11.83 9.93 -10.46
C LYS A 161 11.03 8.71 -10.89
N PHE A 162 10.52 8.77 -12.12
CA PHE A 162 9.68 7.74 -12.72
C PHE A 162 10.31 7.18 -13.99
N ASP A 163 10.03 5.91 -14.29
CA ASP A 163 10.35 5.28 -15.56
C ASP A 163 9.32 5.66 -16.65
N SER A 164 9.49 5.13 -17.86
CA SER A 164 8.57 5.36 -18.99
C SER A 164 7.15 4.84 -18.75
N ASN A 165 6.96 3.94 -17.78
CA ASN A 165 5.67 3.37 -17.40
C ASN A 165 5.06 4.11 -16.20
N ASN A 166 5.63 5.25 -15.78
CA ASN A 166 5.25 6.00 -14.58
C ASN A 166 5.40 5.19 -13.27
N ASN A 167 6.33 4.23 -13.22
CA ASN A 167 6.69 3.54 -12.00
C ASN A 167 7.89 4.24 -11.34
N PHE A 168 7.85 4.35 -10.03
CA PHE A 168 9.00 4.75 -9.22
C PHE A 168 10.08 3.67 -9.31
N TYR A 169 11.30 4.08 -9.67
CA TYR A 169 12.44 3.16 -9.83
C TYR A 169 13.48 3.28 -8.71
N GLY A 170 13.06 3.71 -7.51
CA GLY A 170 13.92 3.65 -6.32
C GLY A 170 14.77 4.89 -6.03
N ARG A 171 14.64 5.98 -6.81
CA ARG A 171 15.39 7.23 -6.59
C ARG A 171 14.46 8.41 -6.30
N THR A 172 14.62 9.01 -5.12
CA THR A 172 13.88 10.22 -4.72
C THR A 172 14.79 11.20 -4.01
N THR A 173 14.47 12.48 -4.16
CA THR A 173 15.03 13.62 -3.43
C THR A 173 13.94 14.28 -2.59
N TRP A 174 13.01 13.46 -2.06
CA TRP A 174 11.81 13.93 -1.34
C TRP A 174 12.11 14.93 -0.22
N ASP A 175 13.16 14.71 0.56
CA ASP A 175 13.55 15.59 1.68
C ASP A 175 14.23 16.88 1.22
N ASP A 176 14.54 17.02 -0.08
CA ASP A 176 15.10 18.26 -0.66
C ASP A 176 13.99 19.28 -1.00
N GLN A 177 12.73 18.94 -0.72
CA GLN A 177 11.57 19.82 -0.85
C GLN A 177 11.55 20.91 0.22
N PRO A 178 10.87 22.05 -0.05
CA PRO A 178 10.45 22.94 1.03
C PRO A 178 9.71 22.17 2.13
N GLU A 179 9.95 22.50 3.39
CA GLU A 179 9.41 21.77 4.55
C GLU A 179 7.89 21.61 4.50
N ASP A 180 7.17 22.66 4.09
CA ASP A 180 5.71 22.65 3.91
C ASP A 180 5.21 21.64 2.86
N ASP A 181 6.05 21.31 1.88
CA ASP A 181 5.75 20.36 0.82
C ASP A 181 6.16 18.92 1.18
N GLN A 182 6.99 18.69 2.22
CA GLN A 182 7.38 17.33 2.63
C GLN A 182 6.22 16.53 3.25
N GLN A 183 5.27 17.22 3.87
CA GLN A 183 4.10 16.61 4.51
C GLN A 183 3.12 16.00 3.49
N CYS A 184 2.55 14.85 3.82
CA CYS A 184 1.44 14.24 3.10
C CYS A 184 0.27 15.22 2.96
N ILE A 185 -0.34 15.25 1.78
CA ILE A 185 -1.48 16.11 1.47
C ILE A 185 -2.72 15.87 2.35
N PHE A 186 -2.79 14.73 3.04
CA PHE A 186 -3.90 14.36 3.92
C PHE A 186 -3.58 14.53 5.41
N LEU A 187 -2.42 15.09 5.75
CA LEU A 187 -2.08 15.39 7.13
C LEU A 187 -2.81 16.65 7.58
N ASN A 188 -3.63 16.53 8.63
CA ASN A 188 -4.27 17.68 9.26
C ASN A 188 -3.21 18.51 9.99
N LYS A 189 -3.12 19.80 9.66
CA LYS A 189 -2.13 20.70 10.25
C LYS A 189 -2.42 21.00 11.73
N ASP A 190 -3.68 20.96 12.14
CA ASP A 190 -4.11 21.37 13.48
C ASP A 190 -3.80 20.31 14.54
N ASP A 191 -4.09 19.04 14.23
CA ASP A 191 -4.00 17.93 15.18
C ASP A 191 -3.07 16.79 14.75
N GLN A 192 -2.37 16.95 13.62
CA GLN A 192 -1.47 15.95 13.04
C GLN A 192 -2.15 14.62 12.69
N SER A 193 -3.47 14.58 12.64
CA SER A 193 -4.22 13.36 12.28
C SER A 193 -4.34 13.20 10.76
N CYS A 194 -4.39 11.95 10.30
CA CYS A 194 -4.63 11.65 8.89
C CYS A 194 -6.12 11.78 8.56
N LEU A 195 -6.44 12.68 7.63
CA LEU A 195 -7.82 12.94 7.17
C LEU A 195 -8.45 11.73 6.46
N ILE A 196 -7.63 10.84 5.91
CA ILE A 196 -8.08 9.63 5.21
C ILE A 196 -7.82 8.35 6.00
N TRP A 197 -7.67 8.43 7.33
CA TRP A 197 -7.23 7.30 8.17
C TRP A 197 -7.98 5.98 7.89
N SER A 198 -9.30 6.02 7.70
CA SER A 198 -10.14 4.83 7.44
C SER A 198 -9.92 4.20 6.06
N VAL A 199 -9.39 4.95 5.10
CA VAL A 199 -9.09 4.50 3.73
C VAL A 199 -7.60 4.66 3.39
N ARG A 200 -6.74 4.80 4.41
CA ARG A 200 -5.29 4.96 4.22
C ARG A 200 -4.72 3.76 3.46
N PRO A 201 -3.72 3.96 2.58
CA PRO A 201 -3.13 2.88 1.81
C PRO A 201 -2.60 1.72 2.66
N PHE A 202 -2.55 0.52 2.08
CA PHE A 202 -1.94 -0.69 2.62
C PHE A 202 -0.55 -0.43 3.19
N VAL A 203 0.31 0.28 2.45
CA VAL A 203 1.65 0.62 2.94
C VAL A 203 1.60 1.50 4.18
N CYS A 204 0.62 2.40 4.31
CA CYS A 204 0.45 3.22 5.51
C CYS A 204 -0.16 2.44 6.67
N ARG A 205 -0.91 1.35 6.41
CA ARG A 205 -1.49 0.49 7.47
C ARG A 205 -0.45 -0.37 8.14
N VAL A 206 0.52 -0.84 7.36
CA VAL A 206 1.53 -1.81 7.78
C VAL A 206 2.88 -1.17 8.12
N HIS A 207 3.02 0.13 7.87
CA HIS A 207 4.20 0.90 8.31
C HIS A 207 4.08 1.20 9.80
N LEU A 208 4.60 0.28 10.62
CA LEU A 208 4.51 0.32 12.08
C LEU A 208 5.89 0.62 12.70
N ALA A 209 5.96 1.61 13.59
CA ALA A 209 7.17 1.95 14.35
C ALA A 209 7.27 1.12 15.62
N GLU A 210 8.44 0.57 15.91
CA GLU A 210 8.74 -0.06 17.20
C GLU A 210 9.05 1.01 18.25
N LYS A 211 8.46 0.90 19.45
CA LYS A 211 8.76 1.71 20.65
C LYS A 211 8.50 3.23 20.54
N THR A 212 9.03 3.89 19.53
CA THR A 212 9.05 5.35 19.33
C THR A 212 8.83 5.69 17.85
N ASP A 213 8.34 6.89 17.57
CA ASP A 213 8.24 7.39 16.20
C ASP A 213 9.61 7.65 15.56
N GLU A 214 10.66 7.93 16.33
CA GLU A 214 12.02 8.21 15.84
C GLU A 214 12.54 7.18 14.83
N PHE A 215 12.05 5.93 14.89
CA PHE A 215 12.46 4.84 14.01
C PHE A 215 11.81 4.87 12.61
N CYS A 216 10.75 5.67 12.40
CA CYS A 216 10.02 5.74 11.13
C CYS A 216 10.66 6.63 10.07
N ARG A 217 11.34 7.72 10.47
CA ARG A 217 11.73 8.78 9.51
C ARG A 217 12.93 8.35 8.66
N SER A 218 12.67 7.85 7.46
CA SER A 218 13.66 7.69 6.38
C SER A 218 14.03 9.04 5.74
N VAL A 219 15.21 9.12 5.13
CA VAL A 219 15.70 10.34 4.44
C VAL A 219 16.09 10.00 3.01
N ASN A 220 15.39 10.58 2.03
CA ASN A 220 15.59 10.41 0.60
C ASN A 220 15.60 8.93 0.19
N GLY A 221 14.69 8.16 0.78
CA GLY A 221 14.60 6.72 0.60
C GLY A 221 15.74 5.93 1.23
N LYS A 222 16.61 6.54 2.04
CA LYS A 222 17.58 5.81 2.87
C LYS A 222 16.88 5.43 4.17
N PRO A 223 16.83 4.13 4.52
CA PRO A 223 16.27 3.68 5.79
C PRO A 223 16.89 4.43 6.96
N ASN A 224 16.08 4.71 7.98
CA ASN A 224 16.59 5.26 9.23
C ASN A 224 17.57 4.25 9.86
N PRO A 225 18.81 4.64 10.21
CA PRO A 225 19.77 3.72 10.80
C PRO A 225 19.34 3.18 12.18
N LEU A 226 18.42 3.87 12.85
CA LEU A 226 17.80 3.46 14.10
C LEU A 226 16.49 2.68 13.86
N ALA A 227 16.05 2.51 12.61
CA ALA A 227 14.85 1.74 12.32
C ALA A 227 14.98 0.33 12.87
N SER A 228 14.15 0.01 13.86
CA SER A 228 13.91 -1.35 14.28
C SER A 228 12.56 -1.77 13.71
N GLY A 229 12.59 -2.70 12.77
CA GLY A 229 11.37 -3.14 12.09
C GLY A 229 10.51 -4.00 13.01
N ILE A 230 9.22 -3.69 13.10
CA ILE A 230 8.26 -4.63 13.66
C ILE A 230 7.93 -5.65 12.58
N HIS A 231 8.23 -6.90 12.87
CA HIS A 231 7.92 -7.99 11.97
C HIS A 231 6.59 -8.63 12.39
N TYR A 232 5.52 -8.28 11.69
CA TYR A 232 4.21 -8.95 11.80
C TYR A 232 4.02 -9.85 10.57
N PRO A 233 4.42 -11.13 10.61
CA PRO A 233 4.50 -12.00 9.43
C PRO A 233 3.20 -12.05 8.64
N ILE A 234 2.06 -12.07 9.35
CA ILE A 234 0.72 -12.10 8.73
C ILE A 234 0.49 -10.86 7.85
N THR A 235 0.84 -9.67 8.34
CA THR A 235 0.71 -8.43 7.55
C THR A 235 1.62 -8.47 6.31
N SER A 236 2.84 -9.00 6.46
CA SER A 236 3.77 -9.19 5.34
C SER A 236 3.22 -10.15 4.28
N TYR A 237 2.60 -11.26 4.68
CA TYR A 237 1.97 -12.20 3.76
C TYR A 237 0.78 -11.57 3.03
N ILE A 238 -0.12 -10.90 3.75
CA ILE A 238 -1.28 -10.23 3.15
C ILE A 238 -0.83 -9.20 2.11
N LEU A 239 0.16 -8.36 2.43
CA LEU A 239 0.71 -7.37 1.49
C LEU A 239 1.33 -8.04 0.27
N SER A 240 2.12 -9.09 0.47
CA SER A 240 2.77 -9.82 -0.62
C SER A 240 1.74 -10.41 -1.58
N SER A 241 0.64 -10.97 -1.07
CA SER A 241 -0.49 -11.42 -1.89
C SER A 241 -1.16 -10.28 -2.66
N ILE A 242 -1.44 -9.17 -2.00
CA ILE A 242 -2.07 -8.00 -2.63
C ILE A 242 -1.19 -7.43 -3.75
N PHE A 243 0.12 -7.26 -3.50
CA PHE A 243 1.04 -6.74 -4.52
C PHE A 243 1.35 -7.73 -5.63
N THR A 244 1.21 -9.03 -5.37
CA THR A 244 1.23 -10.04 -6.42
C THR A 244 0.05 -9.82 -7.38
N ILE A 245 -1.15 -9.59 -6.84
CA ILE A 245 -2.35 -9.33 -7.63
C ILE A 245 -2.24 -8.02 -8.40
N HIS A 246 -1.78 -6.99 -7.69
CA HIS A 246 -1.58 -5.64 -8.18
C HIS A 246 -0.13 -5.40 -8.64
N SER A 247 0.49 -6.40 -9.26
CA SER A 247 1.89 -6.29 -9.70
C SER A 247 2.11 -5.14 -10.69
N GLY A 248 1.08 -4.78 -11.48
CA GLY A 248 1.08 -3.60 -12.34
C GLY A 248 1.00 -2.25 -11.60
N SER A 249 0.61 -2.26 -10.32
CA SER A 249 0.63 -1.08 -9.45
C SER A 249 1.89 -0.96 -8.60
N VAL A 250 2.82 -1.91 -8.71
CA VAL A 250 4.10 -1.84 -7.98
C VAL A 250 4.92 -0.67 -8.50
N GLY A 251 5.38 0.17 -7.58
CA GLY A 251 6.06 1.43 -7.90
C GLY A 251 5.12 2.57 -8.29
N LYS A 252 3.79 2.40 -8.25
CA LYS A 252 2.88 3.53 -8.43
C LYS A 252 2.79 4.37 -7.17
N MET A 253 2.87 5.68 -7.34
CA MET A 253 2.85 6.65 -6.25
C MET A 253 1.47 7.28 -6.13
N MET A 254 0.98 7.41 -4.89
CA MET A 254 -0.36 7.91 -4.57
C MET A 254 -0.65 9.25 -5.26
N GLY A 255 0.30 10.19 -5.23
CA GLY A 255 0.13 11.49 -5.89
C GLY A 255 -0.12 11.38 -7.40
N ARG A 256 0.61 10.51 -8.12
CA ARG A 256 0.38 10.26 -9.56
C ARG A 256 -1.00 9.68 -9.82
N LEU A 257 -1.37 8.69 -9.01
CA LEU A 257 -2.65 8.02 -9.18
C LEU A 257 -3.83 8.95 -8.88
N LEU A 258 -3.72 9.81 -7.86
CA LEU A 258 -4.75 10.81 -7.56
C LEU A 258 -4.90 11.85 -8.68
N MET A 259 -3.80 12.33 -9.28
CA MET A 259 -3.88 13.22 -10.45
C MET A 259 -4.59 12.52 -11.62
N LYS A 260 -4.28 11.23 -11.87
CA LYS A 260 -4.99 10.44 -12.89
C LYS A 260 -6.50 10.32 -12.59
N GLN A 261 -6.91 10.18 -11.32
CA GLN A 261 -8.33 10.16 -10.96
C GLN A 261 -9.01 11.51 -11.24
N ARG A 262 -8.34 12.64 -10.94
CA ARG A 262 -8.82 13.99 -11.27
C ARG A 262 -9.05 14.13 -12.78
N ASP A 263 -8.05 13.74 -13.58
CA ASP A 263 -8.08 13.91 -15.03
C ASP A 263 -9.14 13.03 -15.70
N ASN A 264 -9.48 11.87 -15.11
CA ASN A 264 -10.57 11.00 -15.58
C ASN A 264 -11.97 11.48 -15.16
N ALA A 265 -12.08 12.39 -14.20
CA ALA A 265 -13.35 12.88 -13.65
C ALA A 265 -13.84 14.19 -14.31
N GLY A 266 -12.98 14.85 -15.11
CA GLY A 266 -13.32 16.03 -15.91
C GLY A 266 -13.72 15.67 -17.33
#